data_AF-A0A0Q7VSR5-F1
#
_entry.id   AF-A0A0Q7VSR5-F1
#
_cell.length_a   1.000
_cell.length_b   1.000
_cell.length_c   1.000
_cell.angle_alpha   90.00
_cell.angle_beta   90.00
_cell.angle_gamma   90.00
#
_symmetry.space_group_name_H-M   'P 1'
#
loop_
_entity.id
_entity.type
_entity.pdbx_description
1 polymer ?
#
loop_
_entity_poly.entity_id
_entity_poly.type
_entity_poly.pdbx_seq_one_letter_code
_entity_poly.pdbx_strand_id
1 'polypeptide(L)'
;MSSQSTAQAAGSKWTDKAVYAAGAVVWRLIDGKLRILLIHRTKYRDITLPKGKVDPGEMLAETAVREVHEETGIRVSLGVPVGVSRYHLPSKKQKVVHYWAAEATAEAIRASTFVPNREIAALEWVSIKKARARLSYPVDLEILDFFANLVDDGVLRTFPVIALRHAKALSRSDWDGADAARPLTERGQHQASSIVGPLRAFGVRRIVTSDAVRCVQTVTPLAAALDRKKVKTEAISQDAWEEGRDDLRSVVGRRVRSGKPAVLCSHGPVLPGILTELALATGTIRGSYVSSAAALEPAAFSVVHLSATNPGSGIIAIETHIPKV
;
A
#
# COMPACT_ATOMS: atom_id res chain seq x y z
N MET A 1 -47.20 35.46 -14.86
CA MET A 1 -47.62 35.78 -13.48
C MET A 1 -47.59 34.49 -12.69
N SER A 2 -46.48 34.23 -12.01
CA SER A 2 -46.32 34.41 -10.55
C SER A 2 -46.79 33.15 -9.82
N SER A 3 -46.13 32.55 -8.84
CA SER A 3 -44.80 32.64 -8.24
C SER A 3 -44.84 31.73 -7.00
N GLN A 4 -43.80 30.92 -6.79
CA GLN A 4 -43.36 30.35 -5.49
C GLN A 4 -44.31 29.34 -4.79
N SER A 5 -43.82 28.21 -4.27
CA SER A 5 -42.98 28.19 -3.09
C SER A 5 -42.09 26.94 -3.01
N THR A 6 -40.80 27.21 -2.89
CA THR A 6 -39.73 26.31 -2.46
C THR A 6 -39.83 26.05 -0.96
N ALA A 7 -40.01 24.79 -0.55
CA ALA A 7 -39.73 24.36 0.82
C ALA A 7 -38.40 23.59 0.85
N GLN A 8 -37.40 24.24 1.43
CA GLN A 8 -36.08 23.73 1.74
C GLN A 8 -36.16 22.51 2.66
N ALA A 9 -35.61 21.37 2.25
CA ALA A 9 -35.20 20.32 3.16
C ALA A 9 -33.82 20.68 3.74
N ALA A 10 -33.86 21.41 4.85
CA ALA A 10 -32.69 21.80 5.61
C ALA A 10 -31.99 20.60 6.25
N GLY A 11 -30.67 20.50 6.03
CA GLY A 11 -29.73 20.24 7.13
C GLY A 11 -29.48 18.78 7.51
N SER A 12 -28.96 17.97 6.59
CA SER A 12 -28.19 16.79 6.99
C SER A 12 -26.82 17.23 7.52
N LYS A 13 -26.77 17.63 8.80
CA LYS A 13 -25.51 17.85 9.53
C LYS A 13 -24.80 16.50 9.75
N TRP A 14 -24.14 15.99 8.72
CA TRP A 14 -23.09 14.98 8.88
C TRP A 14 -21.82 15.67 9.38
N THR A 15 -21.75 15.93 10.68
CA THR A 15 -20.47 16.22 11.34
C THR A 15 -20.10 15.01 12.20
N ASP A 16 -19.33 14.07 11.66
CA ASP A 16 -18.51 13.18 12.50
C ASP A 16 -17.42 12.45 11.69
N LYS A 17 -16.14 12.65 12.04
CA LYS A 17 -14.98 12.03 11.37
C LYS A 17 -15.07 10.50 11.47
N ALA A 18 -14.97 9.80 10.34
CA ALA A 18 -14.85 8.35 10.30
C ALA A 18 -13.63 7.89 11.11
N VAL A 19 -13.77 6.76 11.81
CA VAL A 19 -12.66 6.10 12.50
C VAL A 19 -12.00 5.16 11.51
N TYR A 20 -10.75 5.44 11.16
CA TYR A 20 -9.97 4.57 10.28
C TYR A 20 -9.24 3.48 11.06
N ALA A 21 -9.07 2.35 10.41
CA ALA A 21 -8.31 1.21 10.90
C ALA A 21 -7.71 0.45 9.72
N ALA A 22 -6.72 -0.38 10.03
CA ALA A 22 -6.10 -1.24 9.06
C ALA A 22 -5.70 -2.56 9.70
N GLY A 23 -5.62 -3.61 8.89
CA GLY A 23 -5.25 -4.95 9.32
C GLY A 23 -4.86 -5.83 8.15
N ALA A 24 -4.76 -7.14 8.41
CA ALA A 24 -4.38 -8.08 7.37
C ALA A 24 -5.03 -9.46 7.51
N VAL A 25 -5.25 -10.10 6.36
CA VAL A 25 -5.37 -11.56 6.29
C VAL A 25 -3.95 -12.12 6.29
N VAL A 26 -3.48 -12.47 7.50
CA VAL A 26 -2.14 -13.05 7.67
C VAL A 26 -2.21 -14.54 7.38
N TRP A 27 -1.35 -15.02 6.49
CA TRP A 27 -1.35 -16.41 6.04
C TRP A 27 0.04 -17.04 6.04
N ARG A 28 0.09 -18.37 6.10
CA ARG A 28 1.32 -19.15 5.90
C ARG A 28 1.02 -20.51 5.29
N LEU A 29 2.04 -21.18 4.78
CA LEU A 29 1.98 -22.59 4.39
C LEU A 29 2.56 -23.47 5.51
N ILE A 30 1.83 -24.51 5.90
CA ILE A 30 2.31 -25.58 6.79
C ILE A 30 2.13 -26.89 6.04
N ASP A 31 3.21 -27.60 5.76
CA ASP A 31 3.21 -28.84 4.97
C ASP A 31 2.45 -28.70 3.64
N GLY A 32 2.70 -27.59 2.94
CA GLY A 32 2.02 -27.23 1.70
C GLY A 32 0.56 -26.77 1.84
N LYS A 33 -0.01 -26.78 3.04
CA LYS A 33 -1.41 -26.40 3.29
C LYS A 33 -1.50 -24.95 3.77
N LEU A 34 -2.35 -24.17 3.11
CA LEU A 34 -2.64 -22.80 3.49
C LEU A 34 -3.33 -22.74 4.86
N ARG A 35 -2.85 -21.80 5.67
CA ARG A 35 -3.36 -21.48 7.00
C ARG A 35 -3.52 -19.97 7.15
N ILE A 36 -4.64 -19.55 7.72
CA ILE A 36 -4.99 -18.18 8.05
C ILE A 36 -4.86 -17.99 9.56
N LEU A 37 -4.29 -16.86 9.97
CA LEU A 37 -4.20 -16.46 11.36
C LEU A 37 -5.51 -15.80 11.82
N LEU A 38 -6.06 -16.30 12.91
CA LEU A 38 -7.14 -15.66 13.66
C LEU A 38 -6.63 -15.24 15.03
N ILE A 39 -7.15 -14.13 15.53
CA ILE A 39 -6.91 -13.63 16.88
C ILE A 39 -8.15 -13.82 17.75
N HIS A 40 -7.96 -14.27 18.99
CA HIS A 40 -9.01 -14.39 20.00
C HIS A 40 -8.89 -13.21 20.95
N ARG A 41 -9.87 -12.29 20.96
CA ARG A 41 -9.75 -11.05 21.75
C ARG A 41 -10.34 -11.25 23.14
N THR A 42 -9.54 -10.98 24.17
CA THR A 42 -9.87 -11.25 25.58
C THR A 42 -11.12 -10.49 26.03
N LYS A 43 -11.20 -9.19 25.71
CA LYS A 43 -12.26 -8.29 26.19
C LYS A 43 -13.63 -8.60 25.57
N TYR A 44 -13.64 -8.87 24.26
CA TYR A 44 -14.88 -9.02 23.49
C TYR A 44 -15.31 -10.48 23.34
N ARG A 45 -14.39 -11.43 23.62
CA ARG A 45 -14.59 -12.88 23.45
C ARG A 45 -15.05 -13.24 22.04
N ASP A 46 -14.53 -12.51 21.06
CA ASP A 46 -14.74 -12.71 19.63
C ASP A 46 -13.45 -13.21 18.96
N ILE A 47 -13.62 -13.71 17.73
CA ILE A 47 -12.54 -14.19 16.87
C ILE A 47 -12.55 -13.35 15.61
N THR A 48 -11.45 -12.64 15.34
CA THR A 48 -11.33 -11.73 14.19
C THR A 48 -10.00 -11.90 13.46
N LEU A 49 -9.88 -11.21 12.34
CA LEU A 49 -8.57 -10.92 11.72
C LEU A 49 -7.83 -9.86 12.55
N PRO A 50 -6.48 -9.85 12.53
CA PRO A 50 -5.70 -8.81 13.20
C PRO A 50 -5.90 -7.45 12.53
N LYS A 51 -6.19 -6.43 13.33
CA LYS A 51 -6.52 -5.06 12.90
C LYS A 51 -6.67 -4.11 14.08
N GLY A 52 -6.21 -2.87 13.89
CA GLY A 52 -6.45 -1.81 14.87
C GLY A 52 -6.50 -0.42 14.25
N LYS A 53 -6.48 0.60 15.11
CA LYS A 53 -6.82 1.98 14.73
C LYS A 53 -5.60 2.68 14.15
N VAL A 54 -5.84 3.56 13.19
CA VAL A 54 -4.80 4.44 12.67
C VAL A 54 -4.41 5.45 13.75
N ASP A 55 -3.12 5.56 14.05
CA ASP A 55 -2.59 6.56 14.97
C ASP A 55 -2.47 7.94 14.33
N PRO A 56 -2.39 9.03 15.11
CA PRO A 56 -2.17 10.37 14.57
C PRO A 56 -0.91 10.43 13.70
N GLY A 57 -1.05 10.95 12.47
CA GLY A 57 0.05 11.04 11.50
C GLY A 57 0.30 9.76 10.70
N GLU A 58 -0.28 8.63 11.10
CA GLU A 58 -0.05 7.33 10.50
C GLU A 58 -0.89 7.10 9.22
N MET A 59 -0.31 6.42 8.24
CA MET A 59 -0.97 5.95 7.01
C MET A 59 -1.44 4.49 7.15
N LEU A 60 -2.51 4.12 6.43
CA LEU A 60 -3.18 2.82 6.61
C LEU A 60 -2.24 1.61 6.43
N ALA A 61 -1.31 1.66 5.47
CA ALA A 61 -0.39 0.56 5.21
C ALA A 61 0.58 0.31 6.39
N GLU A 62 1.12 1.38 6.99
CA GLU A 62 1.97 1.22 8.17
C GLU A 62 1.17 0.83 9.42
N THR A 63 -0.07 1.33 9.57
CA THR A 63 -1.00 0.87 10.61
C THR A 63 -1.21 -0.63 10.51
N ALA A 64 -1.46 -1.18 9.32
CA ALA A 64 -1.74 -2.61 9.15
C ALA A 64 -0.57 -3.49 9.66
N VAL A 65 0.67 -3.15 9.29
CA VAL A 65 1.85 -3.93 9.72
C VAL A 65 2.18 -3.72 11.19
N ARG A 66 1.95 -2.53 11.74
CA ARG A 66 2.12 -2.25 13.17
C ARG A 66 1.13 -3.08 13.99
N GLU A 67 -0.16 -3.01 13.66
CA GLU A 67 -1.23 -3.69 14.38
C GLU A 67 -1.06 -5.22 14.32
N VAL A 68 -0.70 -5.76 13.15
CA VAL A 68 -0.36 -7.20 13.04
C VAL A 68 0.80 -7.55 13.98
N HIS A 69 1.84 -6.73 14.05
CA HIS A 69 2.97 -6.99 14.93
C HIS A 69 2.60 -6.84 16.43
N GLU A 70 1.81 -5.84 16.80
CA GLU A 70 1.37 -5.62 18.18
C GLU A 70 0.46 -6.75 18.68
N GLU A 71 -0.53 -7.16 17.87
CA GLU A 71 -1.49 -8.19 18.26
C GLU A 71 -0.92 -9.62 18.18
N THR A 72 0.09 -9.86 17.33
CA THR A 72 0.53 -11.22 16.98
C THR A 72 2.03 -11.47 17.13
N GLY A 73 2.82 -10.44 17.44
CA GLY A 73 4.29 -10.52 17.46
C GLY A 73 4.93 -10.82 16.10
N ILE A 74 4.16 -11.01 15.02
CA ILE A 74 4.66 -11.43 13.71
C ILE A 74 4.92 -10.20 12.86
N ARG A 75 6.15 -10.08 12.33
CA ARG A 75 6.48 -9.05 11.35
C ARG A 75 6.12 -9.50 9.95
N VAL A 76 5.37 -8.67 9.23
CA VAL A 76 4.92 -8.96 7.87
C VAL A 76 5.22 -7.81 6.91
N SER A 77 5.17 -8.11 5.62
CA SER A 77 5.05 -7.10 4.56
C SER A 77 3.73 -7.32 3.82
N LEU A 78 3.10 -6.23 3.40
CA LEU A 78 1.80 -6.26 2.74
C LEU A 78 1.94 -6.71 1.29
N GLY A 79 1.05 -7.61 0.89
CA GLY A 79 0.74 -7.96 -0.50
C GLY A 79 -0.51 -7.23 -0.98
N VAL A 80 -1.35 -7.90 -1.77
CA VAL A 80 -2.53 -7.32 -2.41
C VAL A 80 -3.56 -6.84 -1.38
N PRO A 81 -4.23 -5.67 -1.60
CA PRO A 81 -5.39 -5.27 -0.81
C PRO A 81 -6.55 -6.25 -1.00
N VAL A 82 -7.14 -6.74 0.10
CA VAL A 82 -8.21 -7.77 0.09
C VAL A 82 -9.58 -7.24 0.48
N GLY A 83 -9.72 -5.92 0.60
CA GLY A 83 -11.01 -5.26 0.74
C GLY A 83 -11.09 -4.24 1.88
N VAL A 84 -12.27 -3.65 2.02
CA VAL A 84 -12.56 -2.63 3.02
C VAL A 84 -13.88 -2.94 3.73
N SER A 85 -13.83 -3.12 5.04
CA SER A 85 -15.02 -3.27 5.88
C SER A 85 -15.54 -1.90 6.33
N ARG A 86 -16.86 -1.71 6.27
CA ARG A 86 -17.55 -0.48 6.68
C ARG A 86 -18.74 -0.81 7.57
N TYR A 87 -18.74 -0.30 8.79
CA TYR A 87 -19.85 -0.47 9.73
C TYR A 87 -19.94 0.71 10.71
N HIS A 88 -21.05 0.84 11.42
CA HIS A 88 -21.24 1.90 12.41
C HIS A 88 -20.89 1.40 13.81
N LEU A 89 -20.16 2.21 14.57
CA LEU A 89 -19.92 1.97 16.00
C LEU A 89 -21.18 2.30 16.81
N PRO A 90 -21.30 1.81 18.07
CA PRO A 90 -22.35 2.25 18.99
C PRO A 90 -22.44 3.78 19.15
N SER A 91 -21.31 4.47 18.97
CA SER A 91 -21.21 5.93 18.96
C SER A 91 -21.76 6.60 17.68
N LYS A 92 -22.40 5.87 16.77
CA LYS A 92 -22.87 6.28 15.43
C LYS A 92 -21.78 6.73 14.44
N LYS A 93 -20.51 6.75 14.86
CA LYS A 93 -19.38 7.02 13.96
C LYS A 93 -19.19 5.86 12.98
N GLN A 94 -18.92 6.18 11.73
CA GLN A 94 -18.53 5.17 10.74
C GLN A 94 -17.11 4.66 11.07
N LYS A 95 -16.96 3.33 11.11
CA LYS A 95 -15.69 2.63 11.17
C LYS A 95 -15.35 2.11 9.78
N VAL A 96 -14.13 2.38 9.33
CA VAL A 96 -13.62 1.93 8.03
C VAL A 96 -12.32 1.18 8.26
N VAL A 97 -12.27 -0.09 7.88
CA VAL A 97 -11.10 -0.97 8.07
C VAL A 97 -10.59 -1.43 6.71
N HIS A 98 -9.34 -1.13 6.40
CA HIS A 98 -8.67 -1.62 5.19
C HIS A 98 -7.85 -2.87 5.49
N TYR A 99 -7.93 -3.87 4.62
CA TYR A 99 -7.20 -5.13 4.80
C TYR A 99 -6.30 -5.44 3.61
N TRP A 100 -5.14 -6.04 3.91
CA TRP A 100 -4.20 -6.58 2.92
C TRP A 100 -3.92 -8.06 3.20
N ALA A 101 -3.55 -8.80 2.16
CA ALA A 101 -2.94 -10.11 2.33
C ALA A 101 -1.50 -9.94 2.86
N ALA A 102 -1.07 -10.80 3.78
CA ALA A 102 0.28 -10.73 4.34
C ALA A 102 0.83 -12.14 4.62
N GLU A 103 1.98 -12.47 4.04
CA GLU A 103 2.65 -13.76 4.29
C GLU A 103 3.46 -13.67 5.60
N ALA A 104 3.14 -14.55 6.56
CA ALA A 104 4.00 -14.81 7.72
C ALA A 104 5.07 -15.82 7.34
N THR A 105 6.27 -15.33 7.02
CA THR A 105 7.41 -16.18 6.65
C THR A 105 7.83 -17.08 7.80
N ALA A 106 8.49 -18.21 7.50
CA ALA A 106 9.00 -19.11 8.53
C ALA A 106 9.95 -18.39 9.52
N GLU A 107 10.73 -17.42 9.03
CA GLU A 107 11.57 -16.56 9.86
C GLU A 107 10.75 -15.67 10.78
N ALA A 108 9.72 -15.00 10.26
CA ALA A 108 8.83 -14.14 11.05
C ALA A 108 8.06 -14.91 12.12
N ILE A 109 7.66 -16.16 11.83
CA ILE A 109 7.04 -17.05 12.82
C ILE A 109 8.02 -17.41 13.93
N ARG A 110 9.26 -17.78 13.60
CA ARG A 110 10.28 -18.11 14.61
C ARG A 110 10.68 -16.92 15.47
N ALA A 111 10.67 -15.72 14.88
CA ALA A 111 10.97 -14.47 15.57
C ALA A 111 9.74 -13.87 16.29
N SER A 112 8.56 -14.51 16.23
CA SER A 112 7.36 -13.98 16.87
C SER A 112 7.55 -13.89 18.38
N THR A 113 7.18 -12.73 18.94
CA THR A 113 7.29 -12.44 20.37
C THR A 113 5.94 -12.49 21.07
N PHE A 114 4.92 -13.10 20.46
CA PHE A 114 3.58 -13.08 21.02
C PHE A 114 3.50 -13.78 22.37
N VAL A 115 2.91 -13.09 23.34
CA VAL A 115 2.48 -13.63 24.61
C VAL A 115 1.03 -13.20 24.84
N PRO A 116 0.11 -14.12 25.21
CA PRO A 116 -1.25 -13.77 25.59
C PRO A 116 -1.29 -12.61 26.58
N ASN A 117 -2.19 -11.66 26.32
CA ASN A 117 -2.30 -10.44 27.10
C ASN A 117 -3.77 -10.02 27.28
N ARG A 118 -3.98 -8.83 27.87
CA ARG A 118 -5.33 -8.31 28.17
C ARG A 118 -6.16 -7.98 26.93
N GLU A 119 -5.53 -7.87 25.77
CA GLU A 119 -6.17 -7.61 24.49
C GLU A 119 -6.39 -8.89 23.69
N ILE A 120 -5.32 -9.69 23.51
CA ILE A 120 -5.34 -10.92 22.71
C ILE A 120 -5.04 -12.13 23.60
N ALA A 121 -6.01 -13.04 23.71
CA ALA A 121 -5.93 -14.25 24.52
C ALA A 121 -5.16 -15.37 23.82
N ALA A 122 -5.32 -15.50 22.49
CA ALA A 122 -4.71 -16.58 21.73
C ALA A 122 -4.60 -16.25 20.23
N LEU A 123 -3.66 -16.92 19.59
CA LEU A 123 -3.50 -16.97 18.14
C LEU A 123 -3.89 -18.36 17.64
N GLU A 124 -4.58 -18.42 16.50
CA GLU A 124 -4.97 -19.70 15.90
C GLU A 124 -4.70 -19.74 14.40
N TRP A 125 -4.05 -20.81 13.93
CA TRP A 125 -3.80 -21.06 12.51
C TRP A 125 -4.79 -22.09 11.96
N VAL A 126 -5.68 -21.67 11.08
CA VAL A 126 -6.79 -22.51 10.58
C VAL A 126 -6.84 -22.57 9.06
N SER A 127 -7.53 -23.55 8.48
CA SER A 127 -7.84 -23.53 7.05
C SER A 127 -8.86 -22.44 6.72
N ILE A 128 -8.98 -22.04 5.44
CA ILE A 128 -10.02 -21.09 4.99
C ILE A 128 -11.42 -21.56 5.42
N LYS A 129 -11.76 -22.85 5.22
CA LYS A 129 -13.03 -23.42 5.66
C LYS A 129 -13.29 -23.22 7.16
N LYS A 130 -12.27 -23.43 8.00
CA LYS A 130 -12.39 -23.23 9.44
C LYS A 130 -12.45 -21.76 9.82
N ALA A 131 -11.73 -20.88 9.12
CA ALA A 131 -11.81 -19.44 9.31
C ALA A 131 -13.23 -18.92 9.06
N ARG A 132 -13.87 -19.35 7.96
CA ARG A 132 -15.27 -19.04 7.67
C ARG A 132 -16.23 -19.45 8.79
N ALA A 133 -15.98 -20.59 9.43
CA ALA A 133 -16.82 -21.09 10.51
C ALA A 133 -16.56 -20.43 11.87
N ARG A 134 -15.44 -19.72 12.05
CA ARG A 134 -15.00 -19.18 13.35
C ARG A 134 -15.05 -17.67 13.46
N LEU A 135 -14.86 -16.95 12.36
CA LEU A 135 -14.91 -15.48 12.37
C LEU A 135 -16.26 -15.01 12.90
N SER A 136 -16.23 -14.11 13.88
CA SER A 136 -17.44 -13.69 14.60
C SER A 136 -18.28 -12.67 13.84
N TYR A 137 -17.73 -12.03 12.80
CA TYR A 137 -18.39 -10.95 12.09
C TYR A 137 -18.52 -11.23 10.58
N PRO A 138 -19.70 -11.05 9.97
CA PRO A 138 -19.90 -11.23 8.53
C PRO A 138 -18.95 -10.39 7.67
N VAL A 139 -18.63 -9.17 8.09
CA VAL A 139 -17.73 -8.29 7.35
C VAL A 139 -16.30 -8.82 7.24
N ASP A 140 -15.84 -9.65 8.19
CA ASP A 140 -14.52 -10.29 8.09
C ASP A 140 -14.58 -11.52 7.16
N LEU A 141 -15.77 -12.13 6.95
CA LEU A 141 -15.97 -13.21 5.99
C LEU A 141 -15.83 -12.71 4.55
N GLU A 142 -16.39 -11.54 4.24
CA GLU A 142 -16.24 -10.91 2.91
C GLU A 142 -14.75 -10.72 2.58
N ILE A 143 -13.97 -10.19 3.53
CA ILE A 143 -12.51 -10.02 3.38
C ILE A 143 -11.79 -11.36 3.16
N LEU A 144 -12.17 -12.39 3.93
CA LEU A 144 -11.60 -13.73 3.76
C LEU A 144 -11.97 -14.34 2.40
N ASP A 145 -13.18 -14.09 1.89
CA ASP A 145 -13.66 -14.62 0.61
C ASP A 145 -12.96 -13.94 -0.57
N PHE A 146 -12.73 -12.63 -0.52
CA PHE A 146 -11.86 -11.94 -1.49
C PHE A 146 -10.45 -12.54 -1.51
N PHE A 147 -9.86 -12.79 -0.34
CA PHE A 147 -8.57 -13.45 -0.27
C PHE A 147 -8.61 -14.88 -0.84
N ALA A 148 -9.66 -15.65 -0.55
CA ALA A 148 -9.81 -17.01 -1.06
C ALA A 148 -9.87 -17.05 -2.60
N ASN A 149 -10.58 -16.10 -3.23
CA ASN A 149 -10.62 -15.99 -4.69
C ASN A 149 -9.22 -15.77 -5.28
N LEU A 150 -8.39 -14.91 -4.66
CA LEU A 150 -6.99 -14.73 -5.10
C LEU A 150 -6.18 -16.03 -5.02
N VAL A 151 -6.46 -16.88 -4.01
CA VAL A 151 -5.81 -18.19 -3.87
C VAL A 151 -6.24 -19.13 -4.99
N ASP A 152 -7.54 -19.18 -5.27
CA ASP A 152 -8.12 -20.04 -6.32
C ASP A 152 -7.63 -19.62 -7.73
N ASP A 153 -7.40 -18.32 -7.95
CA ASP A 153 -6.79 -17.77 -9.17
C ASP A 153 -5.27 -18.01 -9.28
N GLY A 154 -4.65 -18.64 -8.27
CA GLY A 154 -3.20 -18.91 -8.24
C GLY A 154 -2.34 -17.68 -7.91
N VAL A 155 -2.91 -16.66 -7.30
CA VAL A 155 -2.30 -15.36 -6.97
C VAL A 155 -2.01 -15.25 -5.47
N LEU A 156 -1.46 -16.30 -4.88
CA LEU A 156 -1.17 -16.33 -3.44
C LEU A 156 -0.02 -15.39 -3.05
N ARG A 157 1.10 -15.43 -3.80
CA ARG A 157 2.26 -14.59 -3.53
C ARG A 157 2.34 -13.48 -4.56
N THR A 158 2.40 -12.25 -4.08
CA THR A 158 2.63 -11.08 -4.92
C THR A 158 3.86 -10.30 -4.47
N PHE A 159 4.34 -9.41 -5.34
CA PHE A 159 5.34 -8.42 -5.02
C PHE A 159 4.95 -7.07 -5.64
N PRO A 160 5.20 -5.95 -4.95
CA PRO A 160 4.86 -4.64 -5.47
C PRO A 160 6.00 -4.02 -6.30
N VAL A 161 5.63 -3.38 -7.41
CA VAL A 161 6.45 -2.33 -8.04
C VAL A 161 5.75 -1.00 -7.82
N ILE A 162 6.39 -0.11 -7.07
CA ILE A 162 5.80 1.13 -6.58
C ILE A 162 6.27 2.29 -7.47
N ALA A 163 5.34 2.98 -8.11
CA ALA A 163 5.60 4.23 -8.80
C ALA A 163 5.41 5.39 -7.82
N LEU A 164 6.46 6.17 -7.59
CA LEU A 164 6.48 7.27 -6.61
C LEU A 164 6.76 8.59 -7.32
N ARG A 165 5.89 9.59 -7.15
CA ARG A 165 6.23 10.96 -7.54
C ARG A 165 7.17 11.57 -6.52
N HIS A 166 8.18 12.31 -6.97
CA HIS A 166 9.00 13.11 -6.05
C HIS A 166 8.12 14.04 -5.17
N ALA A 167 8.60 14.35 -3.97
CA ALA A 167 7.95 15.28 -3.06
C ALA A 167 7.99 16.72 -3.58
N LYS A 168 7.30 17.65 -2.91
CA LYS A 168 7.22 19.05 -3.32
C LYS A 168 8.63 19.66 -3.44
N ALA A 169 8.98 20.08 -4.65
CA ALA A 169 10.20 20.83 -4.94
C ALA A 169 9.94 22.33 -4.92
N LEU A 170 11.02 23.14 -4.87
CA LEU A 170 10.94 24.57 -5.17
C LEU A 170 10.24 24.79 -6.50
N SER A 171 9.63 25.96 -6.73
CA SER A 171 9.06 26.25 -8.05
C SER A 171 10.18 26.45 -9.09
N ARG A 172 9.84 26.49 -10.38
CA ARG A 172 10.85 26.77 -11.43
C ARG A 172 11.28 28.25 -11.41
N SER A 173 10.41 29.16 -10.97
CA SER A 173 10.73 30.59 -10.86
C SER A 173 11.64 30.91 -9.69
N ASP A 174 11.63 30.07 -8.64
CA ASP A 174 12.41 30.29 -7.42
C ASP A 174 13.75 29.52 -7.45
N TRP A 175 14.26 29.17 -8.64
CA TRP A 175 15.47 28.39 -8.82
C TRP A 175 16.26 28.84 -10.05
N ASP A 176 17.47 29.36 -9.83
CA ASP A 176 18.33 29.91 -10.88
C ASP A 176 19.25 28.87 -11.53
N GLY A 177 19.27 27.63 -11.03
CA GLY A 177 20.10 26.54 -11.56
C GLY A 177 19.36 25.66 -12.59
N ALA A 178 20.04 24.60 -13.05
CA ALA A 178 19.41 23.56 -13.87
C ALA A 178 18.19 22.93 -13.16
N ASP A 179 17.09 22.65 -13.88
CA ASP A 179 15.87 22.09 -13.27
C ASP A 179 16.14 20.77 -12.54
N ALA A 180 17.01 19.91 -13.09
CA ALA A 180 17.42 18.66 -12.46
C ALA A 180 18.10 18.86 -11.09
N ALA A 181 18.73 20.01 -10.84
CA ALA A 181 19.39 20.34 -9.58
C ALA A 181 18.42 20.90 -8.51
N ARG A 182 17.16 21.17 -8.87
CA ARG A 182 16.18 21.80 -7.98
C ARG A 182 15.85 20.92 -6.76
N PRO A 183 16.00 21.46 -5.53
CA PRO A 183 15.78 20.70 -4.30
C PRO A 183 14.30 20.65 -3.86
N LEU A 184 14.04 19.80 -2.87
CA LEU A 184 12.79 19.78 -2.12
C LEU A 184 12.61 21.06 -1.29
N THR A 185 11.35 21.51 -1.16
CA THR A 185 10.98 22.49 -0.14
C THR A 185 10.98 21.85 1.25
N GLU A 186 10.85 22.64 2.32
CA GLU A 186 10.63 22.12 3.68
C GLU A 186 9.40 21.19 3.75
N ARG A 187 8.27 21.60 3.16
CA ARG A 187 7.09 20.73 3.00
C ARG A 187 7.44 19.43 2.26
N GLY A 188 8.26 19.51 1.22
CA GLY A 188 8.74 18.35 0.47
C GLY A 188 9.58 17.40 1.33
N GLN A 189 10.38 17.91 2.26
CA GLN A 189 11.17 17.10 3.20
C GLN A 189 10.27 16.39 4.21
N HIS A 190 9.24 17.06 4.73
CA HIS A 190 8.22 16.43 5.58
C HIS A 190 7.44 15.35 4.82
N GLN A 191 7.05 15.62 3.58
CA GLN A 191 6.45 14.64 2.66
C GLN A 191 7.34 13.41 2.43
N ALA A 192 8.63 13.62 2.18
CA ALA A 192 9.57 12.52 1.99
C ALA A 192 9.72 11.65 3.25
N SER A 193 9.59 12.26 4.43
CA SER A 193 9.66 11.55 5.72
C SER A 193 8.36 10.79 6.02
N SER A 194 7.20 11.38 5.74
CA SER A 194 5.89 10.78 6.04
C SER A 194 5.61 9.50 5.25
N ILE A 195 6.20 9.34 4.06
CA ILE A 195 5.98 8.16 3.21
C ILE A 195 6.91 6.99 3.55
N VAL A 196 7.87 7.16 4.46
CA VAL A 196 8.83 6.08 4.81
C VAL A 196 8.12 4.89 5.41
N GLY A 197 7.26 5.10 6.40
CA GLY A 197 6.49 4.05 7.07
C GLY A 197 5.66 3.20 6.10
N PRO A 198 4.73 3.77 5.33
CA PRO A 198 3.91 2.99 4.41
C PRO A 198 4.72 2.34 3.29
N LEU A 199 5.80 2.96 2.78
CA LEU A 199 6.67 2.29 1.79
C LEU A 199 7.42 1.09 2.41
N ARG A 200 7.81 1.16 3.69
CA ARG A 200 8.39 0.01 4.42
C ARG A 200 7.38 -1.11 4.62
N ALA A 201 6.09 -0.79 4.82
CA ALA A 201 5.03 -1.77 4.98
C ALA A 201 4.92 -2.73 3.78
N PHE A 202 5.26 -2.27 2.57
CA PHE A 202 5.31 -3.07 1.34
C PHE A 202 6.63 -3.84 1.12
N GLY A 203 7.53 -3.86 2.12
CA GLY A 203 8.72 -4.72 2.10
C GLY A 203 9.77 -4.34 1.04
N VAL A 204 9.86 -3.06 0.66
CA VAL A 204 10.74 -2.55 -0.40
C VAL A 204 12.18 -3.04 -0.24
N ARG A 205 12.72 -3.65 -1.31
CA ARG A 205 14.10 -4.17 -1.36
C ARG A 205 15.02 -3.42 -2.32
N ARG A 206 14.43 -2.73 -3.30
CA ARG A 206 15.16 -1.98 -4.32
C ARG A 206 14.59 -0.57 -4.44
N ILE A 207 15.47 0.42 -4.44
CA ILE A 207 15.12 1.82 -4.68
C ILE A 207 15.81 2.24 -5.99
N VAL A 208 15.02 2.61 -6.99
CA VAL A 208 15.48 3.26 -8.22
C VAL A 208 14.87 4.65 -8.26
N THR A 209 15.65 5.64 -8.65
CA THR A 209 15.20 7.02 -8.68
C THR A 209 15.80 7.73 -9.89
N SER A 210 15.07 8.68 -10.46
CA SER A 210 15.67 9.67 -11.33
C SER A 210 16.86 10.32 -10.60
N ASP A 211 17.89 10.59 -11.37
CA ASP A 211 19.06 11.35 -11.00
C ASP A 211 18.79 12.79 -10.51
N ALA A 212 17.63 13.39 -10.84
CA ALA A 212 17.23 14.71 -10.37
C ALA A 212 17.24 14.82 -8.83
N VAL A 213 17.77 15.94 -8.31
CA VAL A 213 18.00 16.17 -6.88
C VAL A 213 16.74 15.97 -6.06
N ARG A 214 15.60 16.53 -6.47
CA ARG A 214 14.29 16.33 -5.81
C ARG A 214 13.87 14.86 -5.70
N CYS A 215 14.11 14.04 -6.73
CA CYS A 215 13.80 12.61 -6.70
C CYS A 215 14.72 11.87 -5.72
N VAL A 216 16.02 12.15 -5.82
CA VAL A 216 17.03 11.59 -4.91
C VAL A 216 16.74 11.94 -3.45
N GLN A 217 16.41 13.20 -3.16
CA GLN A 217 16.07 13.66 -1.82
C GLN A 217 14.79 12.98 -1.30
N THR A 218 13.77 12.80 -2.16
CA THR A 218 12.51 12.14 -1.78
C THR A 218 12.72 10.72 -1.25
N VAL A 219 13.59 9.93 -1.89
CA VAL A 219 13.85 8.54 -1.47
C VAL A 219 14.98 8.40 -0.44
N THR A 220 15.65 9.49 -0.05
CA THR A 220 16.78 9.42 0.86
C THR A 220 16.39 8.95 2.27
N PRO A 221 15.30 9.46 2.89
CA PRO A 221 14.83 8.94 4.18
C PRO A 221 14.49 7.44 4.14
N LEU A 222 13.84 6.98 3.07
CA LEU A 222 13.52 5.56 2.87
C LEU A 222 14.79 4.71 2.75
N ALA A 223 15.77 5.17 1.97
CA ALA A 223 17.05 4.49 1.79
C ALA A 223 17.80 4.32 3.12
N ALA A 224 17.81 5.36 3.96
CA ALA A 224 18.40 5.30 5.29
C ALA A 224 17.65 4.33 6.22
N ALA A 225 16.32 4.41 6.26
CA ALA A 225 15.49 3.56 7.12
C ALA A 225 15.53 2.07 6.77
N LEU A 226 15.87 1.73 5.52
CA LEU A 226 16.03 0.37 5.04
C LEU A 226 17.49 -0.13 5.06
N ASP A 227 18.46 0.75 5.34
CA ASP A 227 19.89 0.51 5.10
C ASP A 227 20.16 -0.03 3.69
N ARG A 228 19.68 0.72 2.68
CA ARG A 228 19.76 0.35 1.26
C ARG A 228 20.32 1.48 0.40
N LYS A 229 21.15 1.12 -0.58
CA LYS A 229 21.59 2.04 -1.63
C LYS A 229 20.44 2.32 -2.61
N LYS A 230 20.26 3.59 -2.96
CA LYS A 230 19.43 4.06 -4.08
C LYS A 230 20.21 3.98 -5.38
N VAL A 231 19.60 3.47 -6.44
CA VAL A 231 20.17 3.46 -7.79
C VAL A 231 19.62 4.67 -8.54
N LYS A 232 20.51 5.61 -8.88
CA LYS A 232 20.19 6.76 -9.72
C LYS A 232 20.25 6.34 -11.19
N THR A 233 19.33 6.85 -12.02
CA THR A 233 19.35 6.60 -13.46
C THR A 233 18.64 7.72 -14.21
N GLU A 234 19.25 8.17 -15.32
CA GLU A 234 18.66 9.14 -16.25
C GLU A 234 17.48 8.54 -17.02
N ALA A 235 17.47 7.23 -17.24
CA ALA A 235 16.43 6.50 -17.98
C ALA A 235 14.98 6.67 -17.48
N ILE A 236 14.76 7.21 -16.27
CA ILE A 236 13.42 7.56 -15.74
C ILE A 236 13.34 9.05 -15.33
N SER A 237 14.21 9.89 -15.87
CA SER A 237 14.24 11.33 -15.64
C SER A 237 13.22 12.05 -16.52
N GLN A 238 12.86 13.28 -16.13
CA GLN A 238 11.98 14.12 -16.94
C GLN A 238 12.69 14.60 -18.21
N ASP A 239 13.96 14.98 -18.11
CA ASP A 239 14.75 15.47 -19.24
C ASP A 239 14.88 14.39 -20.33
N ALA A 240 15.24 13.16 -19.94
CA ALA A 240 15.30 12.04 -20.89
C ALA A 240 13.94 11.73 -21.52
N TRP A 241 12.85 11.86 -20.77
CA TRP A 241 11.48 11.67 -21.29
C TRP A 241 11.09 12.75 -22.31
N GLU A 242 11.36 14.01 -22.02
CA GLU A 242 11.04 15.14 -22.90
C GLU A 242 11.88 15.10 -24.20
N GLU A 243 13.10 14.58 -24.13
CA GLU A 243 13.99 14.41 -25.29
C GLU A 243 13.82 13.07 -26.03
N GLY A 244 12.94 12.16 -25.56
CA GLY A 244 12.74 10.84 -26.16
C GLY A 244 13.94 9.88 -26.00
N ARG A 245 14.79 10.11 -24.99
CA ARG A 245 15.97 9.32 -24.65
C ARG A 245 15.78 8.42 -23.43
N ASP A 246 14.57 8.38 -22.86
CA ASP A 246 14.27 7.50 -21.73
C ASP A 246 14.41 6.01 -22.08
N ASP A 247 14.48 5.16 -21.06
CA ASP A 247 14.43 3.70 -21.22
C ASP A 247 13.56 3.10 -20.11
N LEU A 248 12.30 3.55 -20.07
CA LEU A 248 11.33 3.06 -19.09
C LEU A 248 11.16 1.54 -19.18
N ARG A 249 11.11 1.01 -20.41
CA ARG A 249 10.92 -0.42 -20.69
C ARG A 249 11.98 -1.28 -20.02
N SER A 250 13.27 -0.96 -20.18
CA SER A 250 14.32 -1.78 -19.57
C SER A 250 14.34 -1.67 -18.05
N VAL A 251 14.12 -0.46 -17.51
CA VAL A 251 14.08 -0.24 -16.06
C VAL A 251 12.92 -1.02 -15.43
N VAL A 252 11.71 -0.85 -15.95
CA VAL A 252 10.49 -1.53 -15.46
C VAL A 252 10.58 -3.03 -15.68
N GLY A 253 10.91 -3.48 -16.89
CA GLY A 253 11.03 -4.90 -17.21
C GLY A 253 12.04 -5.62 -16.31
N ARG A 254 13.15 -4.98 -15.96
CA ARG A 254 14.12 -5.53 -14.98
C ARG A 254 13.55 -5.65 -13.57
N ARG A 255 12.63 -4.76 -13.15
CA ARG A 255 11.95 -4.87 -11.85
C ARG A 255 10.92 -5.99 -11.86
N VAL A 256 10.08 -6.06 -12.89
CA VAL A 256 9.08 -7.14 -13.05
C VAL A 256 9.77 -8.51 -13.06
N ARG A 257 10.79 -8.71 -13.90
CA ARG A 257 11.55 -9.98 -13.95
C ARG A 257 12.25 -10.33 -12.64
N SER A 258 12.60 -9.35 -11.81
CA SER A 258 13.30 -9.63 -10.55
C SER A 258 12.40 -10.23 -9.47
N GLY A 259 11.08 -10.11 -9.59
CA GLY A 259 10.13 -10.65 -8.60
C GLY A 259 10.28 -10.05 -7.20
N LYS A 260 10.88 -8.86 -7.08
CA LYS A 260 11.26 -8.26 -5.79
C LYS A 260 10.58 -6.91 -5.58
N PRO A 261 10.10 -6.61 -4.36
CA PRO A 261 9.51 -5.32 -4.02
C PRO A 261 10.46 -4.15 -4.36
N ALA A 262 9.97 -3.18 -5.13
CA ALA A 262 10.79 -2.05 -5.59
C ALA A 262 10.03 -0.73 -5.62
N VAL A 263 10.73 0.38 -5.39
CA VAL A 263 10.25 1.74 -5.61
C VAL A 263 10.96 2.34 -6.83
N LEU A 264 10.19 2.98 -7.70
CA LEU A 264 10.61 3.79 -8.84
C LEU A 264 10.18 5.24 -8.58
N CYS A 265 11.12 6.10 -8.14
CA CYS A 265 10.83 7.50 -7.90
C CYS A 265 11.14 8.36 -9.14
N SER A 266 10.13 9.04 -9.67
CA SER A 266 10.19 9.81 -10.91
C SER A 266 9.28 11.05 -10.85
N HIS A 267 8.94 11.60 -12.02
CA HIS A 267 8.29 12.89 -12.22
C HIS A 267 6.87 12.72 -12.75
N GLY A 268 6.02 13.74 -12.53
CA GLY A 268 4.62 13.75 -12.99
C GLY A 268 4.44 13.29 -14.44
N PRO A 269 5.16 13.88 -15.42
CA PRO A 269 5.03 13.51 -16.84
C PRO A 269 5.47 12.08 -17.18
N VAL A 270 6.37 11.49 -16.39
CA VAL A 270 7.01 10.20 -16.67
C VAL A 270 6.23 9.02 -16.06
N LEU A 271 5.51 9.26 -14.96
CA LEU A 271 4.75 8.22 -14.25
C LEU A 271 3.74 7.47 -15.14
N PRO A 272 2.97 8.12 -16.04
CA PRO A 272 2.09 7.41 -16.97
C PRO A 272 2.83 6.39 -17.84
N GLY A 273 4.06 6.71 -18.28
CA GLY A 273 4.92 5.79 -19.01
C GLY A 273 5.36 4.59 -18.15
N ILE A 274 5.73 4.82 -16.89
CA ILE A 274 6.11 3.75 -15.95
C ILE A 274 4.95 2.76 -15.74
N LEU A 275 3.74 3.27 -15.49
CA LEU A 275 2.55 2.45 -15.30
C LEU A 275 2.16 1.71 -16.59
N THR A 276 2.35 2.34 -17.76
CA THR A 276 2.12 1.71 -19.05
C THR A 276 3.09 0.55 -19.29
N GLU A 277 4.39 0.74 -19.03
CA GLU A 277 5.38 -0.32 -19.17
C GLU A 277 5.16 -1.47 -18.16
N LEU A 278 4.63 -1.18 -16.97
CA LEU A 278 4.21 -2.22 -16.02
C LEU A 278 3.07 -3.06 -16.62
N ALA A 279 2.04 -2.42 -17.16
CA ALA A 279 0.92 -3.13 -17.78
C ALA A 279 1.37 -3.95 -19.00
N LEU A 280 2.25 -3.41 -19.84
CA LEU A 280 2.80 -4.12 -21.00
C LEU A 280 3.65 -5.31 -20.58
N ALA A 281 4.54 -5.13 -19.59
CA ALA A 281 5.41 -6.19 -19.10
C ALA A 281 4.66 -7.37 -18.47
N THR A 282 3.41 -7.16 -18.05
CA THR A 282 2.55 -8.19 -17.46
C THR A 282 1.39 -8.62 -18.35
N GLY A 283 1.34 -8.15 -19.61
CA GLY A 283 0.25 -8.48 -20.55
C GLY A 283 -1.12 -7.97 -20.12
N THR A 284 -1.17 -6.94 -19.29
CA THR A 284 -2.40 -6.38 -18.74
C THR A 284 -3.10 -5.48 -19.75
N ILE A 285 -4.41 -5.69 -19.93
CA ILE A 285 -5.23 -4.83 -20.78
C ILE A 285 -5.26 -3.41 -20.18
N ARG A 286 -4.83 -2.44 -20.99
CA ARG A 286 -4.79 -1.04 -20.59
C ARG A 286 -6.22 -0.51 -20.46
N GLY A 287 -6.47 0.20 -19.35
CA GLY A 287 -7.72 0.89 -19.09
C GLY A 287 -7.48 2.18 -18.32
N SER A 288 -8.54 2.96 -18.11
CA SER A 288 -8.48 4.25 -17.41
C SER A 288 -7.92 4.16 -15.98
N TYR A 289 -8.05 2.99 -15.33
CA TYR A 289 -7.51 2.74 -13.99
C TYR A 289 -5.98 2.85 -13.93
N VAL A 290 -5.25 2.40 -14.97
CA VAL A 290 -3.79 2.50 -15.06
C VAL A 290 -3.35 3.96 -15.16
N SER A 291 -4.02 4.74 -16.03
CA SER A 291 -3.76 6.16 -16.19
C SER A 291 -4.11 6.96 -14.93
N SER A 292 -5.21 6.60 -14.26
CA SER A 292 -5.63 7.24 -13.01
C SER A 292 -4.62 7.01 -11.89
N ALA A 293 -4.02 5.81 -11.82
CA ALA A 293 -2.95 5.52 -10.87
C ALA A 293 -1.68 6.33 -11.13
N ALA A 294 -1.43 6.79 -12.35
CA ALA A 294 -0.28 7.64 -12.64
C ALA A 294 -0.48 9.12 -12.27
N ALA A 295 -1.71 9.56 -12.01
CA ALA A 295 -2.05 10.93 -11.64
C ALA A 295 -1.73 11.24 -10.17
N LEU A 296 -0.44 11.16 -9.83
CA LEU A 296 0.05 11.28 -8.46
C LEU A 296 0.35 12.73 -8.11
N GLU A 297 -0.10 13.20 -6.95
CA GLU A 297 0.39 14.44 -6.32
C GLU A 297 1.83 14.28 -5.81
N PRO A 298 2.57 15.36 -5.48
CA PRO A 298 3.92 15.24 -4.94
C PRO A 298 3.97 14.33 -3.70
N ALA A 299 4.93 13.40 -3.69
CA ALA A 299 5.10 12.31 -2.71
C ALA A 299 3.97 11.27 -2.64
N ALA A 300 2.92 11.39 -3.46
CA ALA A 300 1.97 10.29 -3.62
C ALA A 300 2.62 9.14 -4.42
N PHE A 301 2.17 7.92 -4.16
CA PHE A 301 2.66 6.72 -4.84
C PHE A 301 1.54 5.74 -5.14
N SER A 302 1.72 4.98 -6.22
CA SER A 302 0.88 3.83 -6.54
C SER A 302 1.67 2.54 -6.37
N VAL A 303 1.05 1.58 -5.67
CA VAL A 303 1.59 0.25 -5.45
C VAL A 303 0.93 -0.68 -6.46
N VAL A 304 1.73 -1.16 -7.43
CA VAL A 304 1.27 -2.10 -8.44
C VAL A 304 1.64 -3.51 -7.99
N HIS A 305 0.63 -4.31 -7.63
CA HIS A 305 0.81 -5.67 -7.13
C HIS A 305 0.87 -6.65 -8.30
N LEU A 306 2.01 -7.34 -8.41
CA LEU A 306 2.27 -8.33 -9.45
C LEU A 306 2.36 -9.72 -8.85
N SER A 307 1.86 -10.73 -9.55
CA SER A 307 1.94 -12.12 -9.10
C SER A 307 3.38 -12.64 -9.21
N ALA A 308 3.89 -13.20 -8.11
CA ALA A 308 5.16 -13.92 -8.08
C ALA A 308 4.99 -15.38 -8.55
N THR A 309 3.78 -15.92 -8.42
CA THR A 309 3.46 -17.32 -8.74
C THR A 309 2.95 -17.49 -10.17
N ASN A 310 2.24 -16.49 -10.70
CA ASN A 310 1.69 -16.50 -12.05
C ASN A 310 1.95 -15.17 -12.77
N PRO A 311 3.16 -14.96 -13.33
CA PRO A 311 3.52 -13.69 -13.98
C PRO A 311 2.61 -13.28 -15.15
N GLY A 312 1.85 -14.22 -15.73
CA GLY A 312 0.89 -13.97 -16.80
C GLY A 312 -0.47 -13.46 -16.33
N SER A 313 -0.75 -13.41 -15.03
CA SER A 313 -2.01 -12.91 -14.46
C SER A 313 -2.22 -11.41 -14.60
N GLY A 314 -1.27 -10.67 -15.18
CA GLY A 314 -1.34 -9.22 -15.25
C GLY A 314 -1.08 -8.52 -13.92
N ILE A 315 -1.46 -7.24 -13.88
CA ILE A 315 -1.53 -6.45 -12.66
C ILE A 315 -2.72 -6.95 -11.85
N ILE A 316 -2.45 -7.42 -10.63
CA ILE A 316 -3.47 -7.98 -9.74
C ILE A 316 -4.30 -6.87 -9.09
N ALA A 317 -3.61 -5.81 -8.64
CA ALA A 317 -4.23 -4.66 -8.02
C ALA A 317 -3.32 -3.43 -8.16
N ILE A 318 -3.94 -2.25 -8.17
CA ILE A 318 -3.23 -0.98 -7.99
C ILE A 318 -3.92 -0.23 -6.86
N GLU A 319 -3.15 0.23 -5.89
CA GLU A 319 -3.61 1.13 -4.83
C GLU A 319 -2.79 2.42 -4.82
N THR A 320 -3.44 3.54 -4.57
CA THR A 320 -2.80 4.86 -4.56
C THR A 320 -2.85 5.46 -3.16
N HIS A 321 -1.69 5.96 -2.72
CA HIS A 321 -1.46 6.49 -1.39
C HIS A 321 -1.01 7.94 -1.48
N ILE A 322 -1.67 8.81 -0.72
CA ILE A 322 -1.39 10.24 -0.64
C ILE A 322 -0.70 10.52 0.70
N PRO A 323 0.42 11.26 0.73
CA PRO A 323 1.15 11.55 1.96
C PRO A 323 0.28 12.35 2.94
N LYS A 324 0.32 11.98 4.22
CA LYS A 324 -0.30 12.75 5.31
C LYS A 324 0.74 13.68 5.92
N VAL A 325 0.65 14.97 5.58
CA VAL A 325 1.58 16.02 6.02
C VAL A 325 0.85 17.32 6.25
#